data_AF-A0A7S4GIM6-F1
#
_entry.id   AF-A0A7S4GIM6-F1
#
_cell.length_a   1.000
_cell.length_b   1.000
_cell.length_c   1.000
_cell.angle_alpha   90.00
_cell.angle_beta   90.00
_cell.angle_gamma   90.00
#
_symmetry.space_group_name_H-M   'P 1'
#
loop_
_entity.id
_entity.type
_entity.pdbx_description
1 polymer ?
#
loop_
_entity_poly.entity_id
_entity_poly.type
_entity_poly.pdbx_seq_one_letter_code
_entity_poly.pdbx_strand_id
1 'polypeptide(L)'
;MERSFWISLCLLLSLLAVKGCRIRSQSQSNEELRMLELFFKGKRNGVFVEIGALNGFTFSNTLQLNCCLGWTGLLIEGSTNNYKGLVANMHMRPGATAIHAAVCSPPQRTVEFAEGRSGKVSGVVAEAARGFKAKWWGQVPNVRKEPCEPMAALFRNLKHIDFWSLDVEGSELVAVETVNWSAVQIDVILVELDRHSPPKNRKVRLVLSQHDYVECAWGSVPRNALFVSRRSPYNCKSVGEQQCICSYEDCDSCRPANAPPKWYGPPSPRQTAHRTQEDAGKRVGEVGPIGRSRVLSGVGALKGRAEDRVVVARKQRLDEYKRPRRHGNNSRLP
;
A
#
# COMPACT_ATOMS: atom_id res chain seq x y z
N MET A 1 0.93 -27.04 10.63
CA MET A 1 0.48 -26.81 12.03
C MET A 1 1.25 -25.68 12.71
N GLU A 2 2.53 -25.44 12.38
CA GLU A 2 3.33 -24.36 13.00
C GLU A 2 2.91 -22.92 12.62
N ARG A 3 2.51 -22.65 11.37
CA ARG A 3 2.13 -21.29 10.94
C ARG A 3 0.97 -20.70 11.75
N SER A 4 -0.01 -21.52 12.12
CA SER A 4 -1.19 -21.07 12.89
C SER A 4 -0.85 -20.73 14.35
N PHE A 5 0.15 -21.37 14.93
CA PHE A 5 0.58 -21.13 16.32
C PHE A 5 1.31 -19.78 16.45
N TRP A 6 2.18 -19.47 15.48
CA TRP A 6 2.87 -18.17 15.41
C TRP A 6 1.93 -17.00 15.15
N ILE A 7 0.92 -17.16 14.28
CA ILE A 7 -0.10 -16.11 14.04
C ILE A 7 -0.86 -15.79 15.33
N SER A 8 -1.22 -16.81 16.11
CA SER A 8 -1.96 -16.63 17.37
C SER A 8 -1.12 -15.91 18.44
N LEU A 9 0.18 -16.24 18.55
CA LEU A 9 1.11 -15.56 19.47
C LEU A 9 1.41 -14.11 19.04
N CYS A 10 1.53 -13.84 17.74
CA CYS A 10 1.75 -12.48 17.21
C CYS A 10 0.55 -11.56 17.47
N LEU A 11 -0.67 -12.07 17.32
CA LEU A 11 -1.90 -11.36 17.69
C LEU A 11 -1.92 -11.04 19.19
N LEU A 12 -1.55 -12.00 20.04
CA LEU A 12 -1.47 -11.80 21.48
C LEU A 12 -0.47 -10.70 21.87
N LEU A 13 0.77 -10.71 21.34
CA LEU A 13 1.77 -9.68 21.65
C LEU A 13 1.38 -8.27 21.16
N SER A 14 0.75 -8.17 19.99
CA SER A 14 0.23 -6.90 19.46
C SER A 14 -0.92 -6.37 20.31
N LEU A 15 -1.82 -7.25 20.78
CA LEU A 15 -2.88 -6.91 21.72
C LEU A 15 -2.33 -6.47 23.09
N LEU A 16 -1.17 -6.99 23.50
CA LEU A 16 -0.48 -6.52 24.71
C LEU A 16 0.11 -5.10 24.54
N ALA A 17 0.52 -4.72 23.32
CA ALA A 17 1.11 -3.40 23.04
C ALA A 17 0.09 -2.25 23.15
N VAL A 18 -1.19 -2.51 22.86
CA VAL A 18 -2.30 -1.55 22.96
C VAL A 18 -3.33 -1.93 24.03
N LYS A 19 -2.88 -2.57 25.13
CA LYS A 19 -3.73 -3.02 26.25
C LYS A 19 -4.79 -1.98 26.62
N GLY A 20 -6.05 -2.42 26.64
CA GLY A 20 -7.21 -1.59 27.02
C GLY A 20 -7.79 -0.75 25.89
N CYS A 21 -7.16 -0.67 24.73
CA CYS A 21 -7.72 0.01 23.57
C CYS A 21 -8.79 -0.86 22.87
N ARG A 22 -9.97 -0.28 22.62
CA ARG A 22 -11.08 -0.97 21.93
C ARG A 22 -11.06 -0.77 20.41
N ILE A 23 -10.18 0.09 19.90
CA ILE A 23 -10.02 0.34 18.47
C ILE A 23 -9.22 -0.80 17.85
N ARG A 24 -9.77 -1.42 16.81
CA ARG A 24 -9.07 -2.42 16.00
C ARG A 24 -8.33 -1.74 14.86
N SER A 25 -7.16 -2.27 14.53
CA SER A 25 -6.44 -1.86 13.32
C SER A 25 -7.33 -1.97 12.09
N GLN A 26 -7.19 -1.02 11.19
CA GLN A 26 -7.91 -0.97 9.91
C GLN A 26 -7.02 -1.27 8.72
N SER A 27 -5.72 -1.52 8.95
CA SER A 27 -4.72 -1.81 7.92
C SER A 27 -5.14 -2.99 7.05
N GLN A 28 -4.91 -2.91 5.74
CA GLN A 28 -5.45 -3.86 4.76
C GLN A 28 -4.79 -5.24 4.86
N SER A 29 -3.52 -5.30 5.27
CA SER A 29 -2.67 -6.49 5.35
C SER A 29 -1.88 -6.56 6.66
N ASN A 30 -2.47 -6.08 7.76
CA ASN A 30 -1.91 -6.08 9.12
C ASN A 30 -0.62 -5.25 9.29
N GLU A 31 -0.40 -4.27 8.42
CA GLU A 31 0.76 -3.39 8.41
C GLU A 31 0.98 -2.75 9.79
N GLU A 32 -0.06 -2.15 10.36
CA GLU A 32 0.02 -1.45 11.65
C GLU A 32 0.33 -2.39 12.81
N LEU A 33 -0.31 -3.56 12.84
CA LEU A 33 -0.04 -4.57 13.87
C LEU A 33 1.42 -5.05 13.79
N ARG A 34 1.94 -5.20 12.56
CA ARG A 34 3.34 -5.56 12.36
C ARG A 34 4.29 -4.48 12.89
N MET A 35 3.92 -3.21 12.77
CA MET A 35 4.76 -2.09 13.23
C MET A 35 4.80 -2.05 14.76
N LEU A 36 3.64 -2.25 15.39
CA LEU A 36 3.50 -2.37 16.83
C LEU A 36 4.34 -3.54 17.39
N GLU A 37 4.29 -4.70 16.73
CA GLU A 37 5.01 -5.90 17.16
C GLU A 37 6.52 -5.74 17.04
N LEU A 38 7.00 -5.27 15.90
CA LEU A 38 8.42 -5.24 15.58
C LEU A 38 9.17 -4.10 16.27
N PHE A 39 8.60 -2.89 16.22
CA PHE A 39 9.34 -1.67 16.54
C PHE A 39 8.75 -0.96 17.74
N PHE A 40 7.47 -0.63 17.69
CA PHE A 40 6.96 0.36 18.63
C PHE A 40 6.66 -0.23 20.01
N LYS A 41 6.24 -1.51 20.12
CA LYS A 41 6.10 -2.28 21.38
C LYS A 41 5.47 -1.50 22.55
N GLY A 42 4.46 -0.66 22.26
CA GLY A 42 3.78 0.18 23.25
C GLY A 42 4.39 1.58 23.47
N LYS A 43 5.34 2.01 22.64
CA LYS A 43 5.81 3.40 22.56
C LYS A 43 4.61 4.33 22.45
N ARG A 44 4.57 5.34 23.31
CA ARG A 44 3.50 6.36 23.34
C ARG A 44 4.00 7.69 22.80
N ASN A 45 3.07 8.54 22.40
CA ASN A 45 3.32 9.93 22.00
C ASN A 45 4.34 10.07 20.86
N GLY A 46 4.37 9.14 19.91
CA GLY A 46 5.20 9.25 18.72
C GLY A 46 4.60 10.18 17.66
N VAL A 47 5.37 10.42 16.60
CA VAL A 47 4.99 11.21 15.43
C VAL A 47 4.85 10.31 14.21
N PHE A 48 3.68 10.31 13.58
CA PHE A 48 3.48 9.60 12.31
C PHE A 48 3.23 10.54 11.13
N VAL A 49 3.52 10.03 9.94
CA VAL A 49 2.99 10.56 8.68
C VAL A 49 2.34 9.39 7.94
N GLU A 50 1.12 9.59 7.45
CA GLU A 50 0.45 8.67 6.53
C GLU A 50 0.00 9.46 5.31
N ILE A 51 0.56 9.13 4.15
CA ILE A 51 0.18 9.68 2.85
C ILE A 51 -0.51 8.59 2.03
N GLY A 52 -1.61 8.96 1.38
CA GLY A 52 -2.65 8.01 0.95
C GLY A 52 -3.64 7.69 2.07
N ALA A 53 -3.92 8.66 2.94
CA ALA A 53 -4.71 8.46 4.14
C ALA A 53 -6.18 8.13 3.88
N LEU A 54 -6.65 8.20 2.62
CA LEU A 54 -8.01 7.90 2.20
C LEU A 54 -9.03 8.71 3.02
N ASN A 55 -9.78 8.06 3.92
CA ASN A 55 -10.75 8.69 4.81
C ASN A 55 -10.28 8.75 6.28
N GLY A 56 -9.00 8.49 6.54
CA GLY A 56 -8.38 8.48 7.88
C GLY A 56 -8.76 7.29 8.76
N PHE A 57 -9.56 6.36 8.24
CA PHE A 57 -10.04 5.20 8.97
C PHE A 57 -9.82 3.90 8.19
N THR A 58 -10.49 3.76 7.04
CA THR A 58 -10.39 2.58 6.18
C THR A 58 -8.97 2.41 5.66
N PHE A 59 -8.38 1.23 5.87
CA PHE A 59 -7.00 0.89 5.47
C PHE A 59 -5.91 1.74 6.12
N SER A 60 -6.24 2.49 7.17
CA SER A 60 -5.23 3.30 7.86
C SER A 60 -4.20 2.42 8.56
N ASN A 61 -2.93 2.79 8.41
CA ASN A 61 -1.77 2.12 9.01
C ASN A 61 -1.34 2.79 10.33
N THR A 62 -2.08 3.81 10.78
CA THR A 62 -1.72 4.64 11.96
C THR A 62 -2.87 4.86 12.95
N LEU A 63 -4.03 4.23 12.75
CA LEU A 63 -5.21 4.43 13.59
C LEU A 63 -5.02 4.03 15.06
N GLN A 64 -4.51 2.83 15.34
CA GLN A 64 -4.19 2.41 16.70
C GLN A 64 -3.00 3.18 17.28
N LEU A 65 -1.99 3.52 16.48
CA LEU A 65 -0.89 4.38 16.93
C LEU A 65 -1.44 5.70 17.48
N ASN A 66 -2.35 6.32 16.73
CA ASN A 66 -3.01 7.56 17.12
C ASN A 66 -3.95 7.37 18.31
N CYS A 67 -4.97 6.51 18.19
CA CYS A 67 -6.06 6.44 19.16
C CYS A 67 -5.73 5.65 20.44
N CYS A 68 -4.79 4.71 20.38
CA CYS A 68 -4.45 3.84 21.52
C CYS A 68 -3.16 4.29 22.22
N LEU A 69 -2.20 4.82 21.47
CA LEU A 69 -0.86 5.17 21.97
C LEU A 69 -0.61 6.67 22.04
N GLY A 70 -1.59 7.50 21.67
CA GLY A 70 -1.50 8.95 21.76
C GLY A 70 -0.52 9.56 20.76
N TRP A 71 -0.19 8.86 19.68
CA TRP A 71 0.66 9.41 18.64
C TRP A 71 -0.05 10.54 17.92
N THR A 72 0.70 11.53 17.46
CA THR A 72 0.19 12.66 16.67
C THR A 72 0.85 12.66 15.29
N GLY A 73 0.36 13.42 14.33
CA GLY A 73 0.92 13.30 12.99
C GLY A 73 0.16 13.97 11.87
N LEU A 74 0.59 13.68 10.65
CA LEU A 74 -0.04 14.15 9.42
C LEU A 74 -0.78 13.01 8.72
N LEU A 75 -2.00 13.30 8.27
CA LEU A 75 -2.79 12.47 7.36
C LEU A 75 -2.93 13.23 6.04
N ILE A 76 -2.32 12.73 4.98
CA ILE A 76 -2.21 13.41 3.68
C ILE A 76 -2.98 12.60 2.65
N GLU A 77 -3.90 13.25 1.92
CA GLU A 77 -4.72 12.61 0.89
C GLU A 77 -4.79 13.50 -0.35
N GLY A 78 -4.58 12.90 -1.53
CA GLY A 78 -4.56 13.62 -2.80
C GLY A 78 -5.93 13.78 -3.46
N SER A 79 -6.84 12.82 -3.30
CA SER A 79 -8.18 12.90 -3.90
C SER A 79 -9.08 13.83 -3.11
N THR A 80 -9.70 14.80 -3.79
CA THR A 80 -10.73 15.68 -3.20
C THR A 80 -11.86 14.88 -2.54
N ASN A 81 -12.29 13.75 -3.12
CA ASN A 81 -13.41 12.98 -2.58
C ASN A 81 -13.02 12.23 -1.30
N ASN A 82 -11.84 11.60 -1.29
CA ASN A 82 -11.33 10.91 -0.11
C ASN A 82 -11.02 11.92 1.01
N TYR A 83 -10.41 13.05 0.67
CA TYR A 83 -10.08 14.11 1.62
C TYR A 83 -11.32 14.66 2.36
N LYS A 84 -12.46 14.80 1.68
CA LYS A 84 -13.73 15.15 2.34
C LYS A 84 -14.12 14.14 3.43
N GLY A 85 -13.94 12.85 3.14
CA GLY A 85 -14.14 11.78 4.12
C GLY A 85 -13.14 11.83 5.26
N LEU A 86 -11.86 12.10 4.95
CA LEU A 86 -10.81 12.30 5.95
C LEU A 86 -11.18 13.41 6.94
N VAL A 87 -11.54 14.59 6.44
CA VAL A 87 -11.96 15.74 7.26
C VAL A 87 -13.16 15.39 8.13
N ALA A 88 -14.17 14.72 7.58
CA ALA A 88 -15.35 14.29 8.35
C ALA A 88 -14.99 13.32 9.50
N ASN A 89 -13.96 12.51 9.32
CA ASN A 89 -13.50 11.52 10.30
C ASN A 89 -12.44 12.05 11.28
N MET A 90 -11.98 13.30 11.15
CA MET A 90 -10.91 13.84 12.02
C MET A 90 -11.27 13.88 13.51
N HIS A 91 -12.56 13.88 13.87
CA HIS A 91 -13.00 13.73 15.26
C HIS A 91 -12.56 12.39 15.89
N MET A 92 -12.29 11.37 15.07
CA MET A 92 -11.74 10.07 15.50
C MET A 92 -10.21 10.04 15.48
N ARG A 93 -9.53 11.12 15.05
CA ARG A 93 -8.08 11.19 14.88
C ARG A 93 -7.45 12.29 15.74
N PRO A 94 -7.53 12.19 17.08
CA PRO A 94 -7.13 13.27 17.99
C PRO A 94 -5.66 13.65 17.80
N GLY A 95 -5.36 14.95 17.71
CA GLY A 95 -3.99 15.45 17.55
C GLY A 95 -3.35 15.20 16.17
N ALA A 96 -4.05 14.59 15.22
CA ALA A 96 -3.61 14.50 13.84
C ALA A 96 -4.03 15.76 13.04
N THR A 97 -3.31 16.07 11.96
CA THR A 97 -3.65 17.15 11.02
C THR A 97 -3.91 16.56 9.63
N ALA A 98 -5.03 16.93 9.00
CA ALA A 98 -5.37 16.51 7.64
C ALA A 98 -4.84 17.51 6.60
N ILE A 99 -4.20 17.03 5.55
CA ILE A 99 -3.67 17.85 4.44
C ILE A 99 -4.22 17.32 3.11
N HIS A 100 -4.78 18.22 2.29
CA HIS A 100 -5.20 17.90 0.93
C HIS A 100 -4.07 18.21 -0.05
N ALA A 101 -3.31 17.17 -0.39
CA ALA A 101 -2.25 17.27 -1.38
C ALA A 101 -1.88 15.87 -1.87
N ALA A 102 -1.70 15.74 -3.18
CA ALA A 102 -0.88 14.68 -3.75
C ALA A 102 0.61 15.03 -3.60
N VAL A 103 1.49 14.13 -4.00
CA VAL A 103 2.93 14.40 -4.06
C VAL A 103 3.37 14.74 -5.48
N CYS A 104 4.28 15.70 -5.63
CA CYS A 104 4.86 16.05 -6.93
C CYS A 104 6.24 16.70 -6.78
N SER A 105 7.03 16.64 -7.85
CA SER A 105 8.31 17.33 -7.94
C SER A 105 8.13 18.84 -8.20
N PRO A 106 8.93 19.72 -7.58
CA PRO A 106 8.93 21.14 -7.92
C PRO A 106 9.30 21.38 -9.40
N PRO A 107 8.82 22.47 -10.02
CA PRO A 107 7.98 23.53 -9.46
C PRO A 107 6.47 23.24 -9.53
N GLN A 108 6.06 22.01 -9.84
CA GLN A 108 4.66 21.64 -10.01
C GLN A 108 3.85 21.88 -8.73
N ARG A 109 2.61 22.33 -8.88
CA ARG A 109 1.65 22.60 -7.78
C ARG A 109 0.32 21.88 -7.95
N THR A 110 0.09 21.29 -9.11
CA THR A 110 -1.11 20.50 -9.41
C THR A 110 -0.74 19.29 -10.25
N VAL A 111 -1.44 18.19 -10.05
CA VAL A 111 -1.31 16.95 -10.83
C VAL A 111 -2.63 16.59 -11.50
N GLU A 112 -2.58 15.90 -12.64
CA GLU A 112 -3.73 15.12 -13.11
C GLU A 112 -3.89 13.88 -12.23
N PHE A 113 -5.06 13.73 -11.63
CA PHE A 113 -5.36 12.70 -10.65
C PHE A 113 -6.61 11.94 -11.08
N ALA A 114 -6.50 10.62 -11.21
CA ALA A 114 -7.61 9.77 -11.62
C ALA A 114 -8.33 9.16 -10.40
N GLU A 115 -9.65 9.22 -10.41
CA GLU A 115 -10.46 8.46 -9.45
C GLU A 115 -10.53 6.99 -9.86
N GLY A 116 -10.08 6.11 -8.97
CA GLY A 116 -10.23 4.68 -9.15
C GLY A 116 -11.68 4.23 -8.99
N ARG A 117 -12.04 3.05 -9.55
CA ARG A 117 -13.42 2.51 -9.51
C ARG A 117 -14.07 2.49 -8.12
N SER A 118 -13.27 2.31 -7.06
CA SER A 118 -13.73 2.26 -5.67
C SER A 118 -13.33 3.49 -4.85
N GLY A 119 -12.70 4.50 -5.45
CA GLY A 119 -12.07 5.63 -4.77
C GLY A 119 -10.77 5.29 -4.02
N LYS A 120 -10.58 4.01 -3.66
CA LYS A 120 -9.46 3.51 -2.83
C LYS A 120 -8.15 3.33 -3.58
N VAL A 121 -8.20 3.32 -4.91
CA VAL A 121 -7.08 3.08 -5.82
C VAL A 121 -6.89 4.28 -6.74
N SER A 122 -7.12 5.48 -6.20
CA SER A 122 -7.02 6.74 -6.94
C SER A 122 -5.58 7.25 -6.87
N GLY A 123 -5.07 7.83 -7.95
CA GLY A 123 -3.66 8.21 -8.01
C GLY A 123 -3.31 9.20 -9.10
N VAL A 124 -2.05 9.64 -9.09
CA VAL A 124 -1.50 10.55 -10.11
C VAL A 124 -1.41 9.83 -11.45
N VAL A 125 -1.97 10.44 -12.50
CA VAL A 125 -2.06 9.83 -13.83
C VAL A 125 -0.69 9.55 -14.40
N ALA A 126 0.29 10.45 -14.23
CA ALA A 126 1.64 10.24 -14.76
C ALA A 126 2.37 9.04 -14.09
N GLU A 127 2.14 8.81 -12.81
CA GLU A 127 2.94 7.88 -11.99
C GLU A 127 2.42 6.45 -11.97
N ALA A 128 1.11 6.25 -12.14
CA ALA A 128 0.53 4.91 -12.08
C ALA A 128 0.96 4.03 -13.28
N ALA A 129 1.26 2.76 -13.00
CA ALA A 129 1.68 1.80 -14.02
C ALA A 129 0.55 1.48 -15.02
N ARG A 130 0.87 1.26 -16.30
CA ARG A 130 -0.13 0.98 -17.35
C ARG A 130 -1.09 -0.16 -16.99
N GLY A 131 -0.57 -1.27 -16.47
CA GLY A 131 -1.37 -2.42 -16.06
C GLY A 131 -2.28 -2.13 -14.86
N PHE A 132 -1.83 -1.26 -13.95
CA PHE A 132 -2.63 -0.78 -12.82
C PHE A 132 -3.82 0.03 -13.32
N LYS A 133 -3.57 1.03 -14.18
CA LYS A 133 -4.62 1.87 -14.80
C LYS A 133 -5.68 1.02 -15.50
N ALA A 134 -5.24 0.09 -16.34
CA ALA A 134 -6.14 -0.79 -17.10
C ALA A 134 -7.05 -1.64 -16.19
N LYS A 135 -6.53 -2.07 -15.03
CA LYS A 135 -7.27 -2.89 -14.08
C LYS A 135 -8.24 -2.05 -13.22
N TRP A 136 -7.83 -0.87 -12.78
CA TRP A 136 -8.47 -0.17 -11.67
C TRP A 136 -9.18 1.14 -12.04
N TRP A 137 -8.83 1.77 -13.16
CA TRP A 137 -9.31 3.12 -13.53
C TRP A 137 -10.37 3.12 -14.64
N GLY A 138 -10.71 1.94 -15.17
CA GLY A 138 -11.66 1.84 -16.29
C GLY A 138 -11.08 2.40 -17.60
N GLN A 139 -11.89 2.43 -18.65
CA GLN A 139 -11.45 2.92 -19.97
C GLN A 139 -11.37 4.44 -20.03
N VAL A 140 -12.26 5.13 -19.30
CA VAL A 140 -12.31 6.59 -19.20
C VAL A 140 -12.38 6.96 -17.72
N PRO A 141 -11.23 7.12 -17.03
CA PRO A 141 -11.23 7.56 -15.64
C PRO A 141 -11.76 8.98 -15.50
N ASN A 142 -12.41 9.27 -14.37
CA ASN A 142 -12.67 10.63 -13.96
C ASN A 142 -11.35 11.26 -13.52
N VAL A 143 -10.78 12.13 -14.35
CA VAL A 143 -9.52 12.82 -14.09
C VAL A 143 -9.80 14.26 -13.65
N ARG A 144 -9.16 14.67 -12.55
CA ARG A 144 -9.26 16.03 -12.01
C ARG A 144 -7.86 16.60 -11.78
N LYS A 145 -7.77 17.92 -11.71
CA LYS A 145 -6.54 18.57 -11.21
C LYS A 145 -6.62 18.66 -9.68
N GLU A 146 -5.69 18.01 -9.00
CA GLU A 146 -5.58 18.03 -7.54
C GLU A 146 -4.32 18.82 -7.13
N PRO A 147 -4.33 19.51 -5.98
CA PRO A 147 -3.14 20.17 -5.45
C PRO A 147 -2.06 19.14 -5.14
N CYS A 148 -0.79 19.52 -5.29
CA CYS A 148 0.33 18.67 -4.94
C CYS A 148 1.49 19.47 -4.35
N GLU A 149 2.27 18.83 -3.48
CA GLU A 149 3.44 19.40 -2.85
C GLU A 149 4.59 18.37 -2.77
N PRO A 150 5.86 18.81 -2.81
CA PRO A 150 6.99 17.92 -2.51
C PRO A 150 6.97 17.53 -1.03
N MET A 151 7.54 16.37 -0.70
CA MET A 151 7.61 15.91 0.70
C MET A 151 8.39 16.90 1.59
N ALA A 152 9.41 17.59 1.07
CA ALA A 152 10.12 18.65 1.79
C ALA A 152 9.19 19.77 2.30
N ALA A 153 8.14 20.13 1.54
CA ALA A 153 7.17 21.15 1.97
C ALA A 153 6.19 20.58 3.00
N LEU A 154 5.74 19.34 2.81
CA LEU A 154 4.84 18.63 3.73
C LEU A 154 5.52 18.37 5.09
N PHE A 155 6.83 18.11 5.10
CA PHE A 155 7.62 17.82 6.30
C PHE A 155 8.28 19.04 6.94
N ARG A 156 8.04 20.26 6.43
CA ARG A 156 8.79 21.47 6.84
C ARG A 156 8.85 21.74 8.35
N ASN A 157 7.82 21.33 9.09
CA ASN A 157 7.69 21.53 10.54
C ASN A 157 8.01 20.27 11.37
N LEU A 158 8.41 19.17 10.71
CA LEU A 158 8.75 17.91 11.36
C LEU A 158 10.27 17.75 11.35
N LYS A 159 10.86 17.57 12.53
CA LYS A 159 12.29 17.25 12.68
C LYS A 159 12.54 15.76 12.84
N HIS A 160 11.57 15.06 13.42
CA HIS A 160 11.61 13.63 13.65
C HIS A 160 10.22 13.03 13.35
N ILE A 161 10.23 11.89 12.68
CA ILE A 161 9.05 11.09 12.36
C ILE A 161 9.37 9.66 12.79
N ASP A 162 8.61 9.12 13.74
CA ASP A 162 8.78 7.74 14.20
C ASP A 162 8.33 6.75 13.12
N PHE A 163 7.25 7.06 12.42
CA PHE A 163 6.67 6.17 11.42
C PHE A 163 6.12 6.94 10.20
N TRP A 164 6.56 6.55 9.01
CA TRP A 164 5.99 7.03 7.75
C TRP A 164 5.37 5.88 6.97
N SER A 165 4.04 5.90 6.81
CA SER A 165 3.30 5.06 5.87
C SER A 165 3.19 5.76 4.52
N LEU A 166 3.75 5.14 3.48
CA LEU A 166 3.81 5.64 2.11
C LEU A 166 3.11 4.67 1.15
N ASP A 167 1.88 5.00 0.78
CA ASP A 167 1.05 4.24 -0.16
C ASP A 167 0.27 5.25 -1.03
N VAL A 168 0.74 5.50 -2.25
CA VAL A 168 0.22 6.59 -3.12
C VAL A 168 -0.01 6.09 -4.55
N GLU A 169 -0.29 4.80 -4.68
CA GLU A 169 -0.74 4.12 -5.90
C GLU A 169 0.15 4.42 -7.12
N GLY A 170 1.48 4.47 -6.89
CA GLY A 170 2.50 4.62 -7.93
C GLY A 170 3.46 5.80 -7.74
N SER A 171 3.12 6.78 -6.91
CA SER A 171 3.93 7.99 -6.72
C SER A 171 5.03 7.84 -5.64
N GLU A 172 5.34 6.61 -5.20
CA GLU A 172 6.26 6.36 -4.08
C GLU A 172 7.68 6.86 -4.38
N LEU A 173 8.11 6.76 -5.64
CA LEU A 173 9.41 7.27 -6.07
C LEU A 173 9.49 8.79 -5.95
N VAL A 174 8.49 9.50 -6.47
CA VAL A 174 8.40 10.97 -6.37
C VAL A 174 8.37 11.40 -4.91
N ALA A 175 7.69 10.64 -4.04
CA ALA A 175 7.68 10.93 -2.61
C ALA A 175 9.09 10.85 -1.99
N VAL A 176 9.82 9.75 -2.17
CA VAL A 176 11.16 9.61 -1.56
C VAL A 176 12.21 10.55 -2.18
N GLU A 177 12.08 10.89 -3.46
CA GLU A 177 12.99 11.82 -4.16
C GLU A 177 12.80 13.28 -3.72
N THR A 178 11.62 13.64 -3.21
CA THR A 178 11.29 15.03 -2.82
C THR A 178 11.42 15.32 -1.33
N VAL A 179 11.93 14.38 -0.54
CA VAL A 179 12.23 14.60 0.88
C VAL A 179 13.54 15.38 1.03
N ASN A 180 13.56 16.36 1.94
CA ASN A 180 14.83 16.94 2.39
C ASN A 180 15.42 16.11 3.54
N TRP A 181 16.19 15.08 3.20
CA TRP A 181 16.75 14.10 4.14
C TRP A 181 17.73 14.68 5.16
N SER A 182 18.22 15.91 4.95
CA SER A 182 19.05 16.63 5.92
C SER A 182 18.23 17.36 7.00
N ALA A 183 16.95 17.63 6.73
CA ALA A 183 16.10 18.42 7.61
C ALA A 183 15.18 17.60 8.52
N VAL A 184 14.97 16.32 8.18
CA VAL A 184 14.07 15.41 8.91
C VAL A 184 14.71 14.03 9.06
N GLN A 185 14.60 13.47 10.26
CA GLN A 185 14.95 12.08 10.57
C GLN A 185 13.66 11.25 10.58
N ILE A 186 13.63 10.14 9.84
CA ILE A 186 12.51 9.20 9.85
C ILE A 186 13.00 7.85 10.35
N ASP A 187 12.39 7.28 11.40
CA ASP A 187 12.90 6.04 12.00
C ASP A 187 12.49 4.79 11.19
N VAL A 188 11.20 4.66 10.89
CA VAL A 188 10.63 3.52 10.17
C VAL A 188 9.76 4.03 9.01
N ILE A 189 9.98 3.49 7.82
CA ILE A 189 9.20 3.78 6.62
C ILE A 189 8.59 2.46 6.11
N LEU A 190 7.27 2.45 5.95
CA LEU A 190 6.54 1.40 5.24
C LEU A 190 6.19 1.94 3.85
N VAL A 191 6.62 1.26 2.80
CA VAL A 191 6.39 1.70 1.42
C VAL A 191 5.64 0.63 0.63
N GLU A 192 4.60 1.03 -0.11
CA GLU A 192 3.94 0.14 -1.06
C GLU A 192 4.84 -0.14 -2.27
N LEU A 193 5.36 -1.36 -2.35
CA LEU A 193 6.20 -1.86 -3.44
C LEU A 193 5.51 -3.04 -4.13
N ASP A 194 4.31 -2.78 -4.63
CA ASP A 194 3.48 -3.74 -5.35
C ASP A 194 4.17 -4.34 -6.60
N ARG A 195 3.48 -5.24 -7.32
CA ARG A 195 4.03 -5.86 -8.53
C ARG A 195 3.77 -5.07 -9.81
N HIS A 196 3.13 -3.91 -9.72
CA HIS A 196 2.70 -3.15 -10.89
C HIS A 196 3.85 -2.38 -11.54
N SER A 197 4.90 -2.03 -10.78
CA SER A 197 6.11 -1.38 -11.33
C SER A 197 7.41 -1.81 -10.65
N PRO A 198 8.01 -2.95 -11.06
CA PRO A 198 9.34 -3.35 -10.57
C PRO A 198 10.45 -2.28 -10.76
N PRO A 199 10.49 -1.51 -11.86
CA PRO A 199 11.46 -0.42 -12.01
C PRO A 199 11.30 0.69 -10.95
N LYS A 200 10.07 1.12 -10.65
CA LYS A 200 9.79 2.07 -9.55
C LYS A 200 10.34 1.53 -8.24
N ASN A 201 10.04 0.26 -7.93
CA ASN A 201 10.44 -0.35 -6.66
C ASN A 201 11.96 -0.47 -6.50
N ARG A 202 12.72 -0.69 -7.59
CA ARG A 202 14.18 -0.68 -7.55
C ARG A 202 14.72 0.73 -7.26
N LYS A 203 14.15 1.76 -7.89
CA LYS A 203 14.56 3.14 -7.66
C LYS A 203 14.25 3.62 -6.25
N VAL A 204 13.08 3.29 -5.70
CA VAL A 204 12.74 3.60 -4.29
C VAL A 204 13.77 3.00 -3.33
N ARG A 205 14.12 1.72 -3.51
CA ARG A 205 15.16 1.05 -2.71
C ARG A 205 16.51 1.75 -2.81
N LEU A 206 16.89 2.18 -4.02
CA LEU A 206 18.14 2.89 -4.25
C LEU A 206 18.18 4.24 -3.53
N VAL A 207 17.11 5.05 -3.63
CA VAL A 207 17.04 6.35 -2.95
C VAL A 207 17.12 6.16 -1.44
N LEU A 208 16.35 5.22 -0.88
CA LEU A 208 16.36 4.97 0.56
C LEU A 208 17.71 4.44 1.06
N SER A 209 18.39 3.57 0.29
CA SER A 209 19.71 3.06 0.68
C SER A 209 20.79 4.15 0.65
N GLN A 210 20.71 5.11 -0.26
CA GLN A 210 21.58 6.29 -0.31
C GLN A 210 21.40 7.22 0.91
N HIS A 211 20.27 7.10 1.63
CA HIS A 211 19.95 7.87 2.83
C HIS A 211 20.00 7.04 4.13
N ASP A 212 20.83 5.99 4.16
CA ASP A 212 21.08 5.15 5.34
C ASP A 212 19.87 4.35 5.86
N TYR A 213 18.93 4.02 4.98
CA TYR A 213 17.85 3.09 5.30
C TYR A 213 18.18 1.66 4.86
N VAL A 214 17.78 0.70 5.67
CA VAL A 214 17.93 -0.74 5.41
C VAL A 214 16.56 -1.38 5.27
N GLU A 215 16.35 -2.19 4.21
CA GLU A 215 15.14 -2.97 4.03
C GLU A 215 15.11 -4.20 4.97
N CYS A 216 14.01 -4.41 5.69
CA CYS A 216 13.88 -5.48 6.68
C CYS A 216 13.37 -6.78 6.11
N ALA A 217 14.24 -7.80 6.10
CA ALA A 217 13.95 -9.13 5.61
C ALA A 217 12.81 -9.85 6.32
N TRP A 218 12.71 -9.62 7.64
CA TRP A 218 11.78 -10.34 8.50
C TRP A 218 10.44 -9.60 8.66
N GLY A 219 10.36 -8.37 8.19
CA GLY A 219 9.16 -7.55 8.16
C GLY A 219 8.34 -7.80 6.91
N SER A 220 8.17 -9.06 6.47
CA SER A 220 7.36 -9.36 5.29
C SER A 220 5.92 -8.93 5.53
N VAL A 221 5.52 -7.89 4.80
CA VAL A 221 4.17 -7.34 4.77
C VAL A 221 3.72 -7.46 3.31
N PRO A 222 2.59 -8.13 3.00
CA PRO A 222 2.16 -8.30 1.62
C PRO A 222 2.10 -6.96 0.87
N ARG A 223 2.66 -6.91 -0.34
CA ARG A 223 2.75 -5.72 -1.22
C ARG A 223 3.61 -4.56 -0.70
N ASN A 224 4.10 -4.63 0.52
CA ASN A 224 4.85 -3.55 1.14
C ASN A 224 6.30 -3.98 1.42
N ALA A 225 7.19 -3.00 1.53
CA ALA A 225 8.53 -3.17 2.05
C ALA A 225 8.75 -2.25 3.23
N LEU A 226 9.57 -2.72 4.18
CA LEU A 226 9.89 -1.97 5.37
C LEU A 226 11.32 -1.49 5.36
N PHE A 227 11.52 -0.22 5.67
CA PHE A 227 12.82 0.41 5.74
C PHE A 227 13.03 1.02 7.12
N VAL A 228 14.19 0.78 7.70
CA VAL A 228 14.56 1.30 9.02
C VAL A 228 15.84 2.11 8.88
N SER A 229 15.85 3.33 9.44
CA SER A 229 17.05 4.14 9.45
C SER A 229 18.10 3.50 10.36
N ARG A 230 19.35 3.43 9.89
CA ARG A 230 20.50 3.01 10.72
C ARG A 230 20.74 3.92 11.92
N ARG A 231 20.18 5.14 11.90
CA ARG A 231 20.25 6.12 12.99
C ARG A 231 19.09 6.00 13.98
N SER A 232 18.10 5.13 13.71
CA SER A 232 16.97 4.90 14.60
C SER A 232 17.36 3.97 15.76
N PRO A 233 16.59 3.94 16.88
CA PRO A 233 16.82 2.95 17.95
C PRO A 233 16.42 1.52 17.54
N TYR A 234 15.91 1.33 16.32
CA TYR A 234 15.39 0.07 15.85
C TYR A 234 16.42 -0.66 15.00
N ASN A 235 16.61 -1.95 15.32
CA ASN A 235 17.45 -2.81 14.52
C ASN A 235 16.61 -3.60 13.53
N CYS A 236 17.13 -3.63 12.32
CA CYS A 236 16.59 -4.37 11.20
C CYS A 236 17.67 -5.36 10.79
N LYS A 237 17.44 -6.68 10.94
CA LYS A 237 18.34 -7.64 10.27
C LYS A 237 18.11 -7.47 8.78
N SER A 238 19.14 -6.96 8.10
CA SER A 238 19.12 -6.81 6.64
C SER A 238 18.73 -8.14 6.01
N VAL A 239 18.11 -8.09 4.83
CA VAL A 239 18.11 -9.24 3.94
C VAL A 239 19.59 -9.56 3.76
N GLY A 240 20.06 -10.66 4.39
CA GLY A 240 21.49 -10.91 4.58
C GLY A 240 22.22 -10.65 3.29
N GLU A 241 23.30 -9.87 3.33
CA GLU A 241 24.06 -9.37 2.18
C GLU A 241 24.01 -10.36 1.01
N GLN A 242 23.03 -10.19 0.14
CA GLN A 242 23.17 -10.66 -1.21
C GLN A 242 23.90 -9.51 -1.86
N GLN A 243 25.23 -9.60 -1.86
CA GLN A 243 26.06 -8.90 -2.83
C GLN A 243 25.57 -9.33 -4.22
N CYS A 244 24.52 -8.70 -4.71
CA CYS A 244 24.25 -8.69 -6.13
C CYS A 244 25.16 -7.58 -6.67
N ILE A 245 26.41 -7.93 -6.95
CA ILE A 245 27.29 -7.10 -7.79
C ILE A 245 26.68 -7.18 -9.20
N CYS A 246 25.66 -6.36 -9.47
CA CYS A 246 25.08 -6.24 -10.81
C CYS A 246 25.92 -5.19 -11.55
N SER A 247 26.83 -5.62 -12.43
CA SER A 247 27.19 -4.79 -13.59
C SER A 247 25.97 -4.72 -14.52
N TYR A 248 25.82 -3.60 -15.22
CA TYR A 248 24.70 -3.32 -16.12
C TYR A 248 24.28 -4.55 -16.96
N GLU A 249 22.96 -4.75 -17.01
CA GLU A 249 22.22 -5.73 -17.82
C GLU A 249 22.19 -7.17 -17.23
N ASP A 250 20.98 -7.64 -16.93
CA ASP A 250 20.60 -8.99 -16.47
C ASP A 250 20.89 -9.41 -15.02
N CYS A 251 19.86 -9.29 -14.16
CA CYS A 251 19.85 -9.92 -12.84
C CYS A 251 18.61 -10.85 -12.70
N ASP A 252 18.69 -12.04 -13.30
CA ASP A 252 17.69 -13.13 -13.14
C ASP A 252 18.08 -14.18 -12.08
N SER A 253 19.20 -14.00 -11.35
CA SER A 253 19.45 -14.82 -10.17
C SER A 253 20.34 -14.12 -9.13
N CYS A 254 19.79 -13.84 -7.93
CA CYS A 254 20.58 -13.54 -6.74
C CYS A 254 20.77 -14.83 -5.93
N ARG A 255 22.00 -15.11 -5.45
CA ARG A 255 22.33 -16.27 -4.59
C ARG A 255 22.78 -15.83 -3.19
N PRO A 256 22.57 -16.66 -2.14
CA PRO A 256 23.08 -16.37 -0.79
C PRO A 256 24.62 -16.36 -0.75
N ALA A 257 25.21 -15.46 0.05
CA ALA A 257 26.67 -15.26 0.17
C ALA A 257 27.48 -16.51 0.58
N ASN A 258 26.84 -17.55 1.14
CA ASN A 258 27.49 -18.76 1.64
C ASN A 258 27.23 -20.03 0.80
N ALA A 259 26.73 -19.90 -0.43
CA ALA A 259 26.59 -21.06 -1.31
C ALA A 259 27.95 -21.47 -1.89
N PRO A 260 28.39 -22.74 -1.76
CA PRO A 260 29.63 -23.19 -2.38
C PRO A 260 29.55 -23.01 -3.91
N PRO A 261 30.64 -22.61 -4.58
CA PRO A 261 30.63 -22.42 -6.02
C PRO A 261 30.30 -23.75 -6.70
N LYS A 262 29.17 -23.80 -7.42
CA LYS A 262 28.90 -24.89 -8.36
C LYS A 262 29.82 -24.70 -9.55
N TRP A 263 30.91 -25.46 -9.59
CA TRP A 263 31.70 -25.66 -10.80
C TRP A 263 30.82 -26.37 -11.83
N TYR A 264 30.36 -25.63 -12.84
CA TYR A 264 29.94 -26.22 -14.09
C TYR A 264 31.22 -26.43 -14.90
N GLY A 265 31.72 -27.66 -14.93
CA GLY A 265 32.82 -28.02 -15.82
C GLY A 265 32.47 -27.73 -17.29
N PRO A 266 33.46 -27.57 -18.17
CA PRO A 266 33.21 -27.28 -19.57
C PRO A 266 32.32 -28.37 -20.21
N PRO A 267 31.39 -27.99 -21.10
CA PRO A 267 30.50 -28.96 -21.75
C PRO A 267 31.32 -29.99 -22.54
N SER A 268 30.95 -31.27 -22.42
CA SER A 268 31.61 -32.34 -23.14
C SER A 268 31.44 -32.17 -24.66
N PRO A 269 32.46 -32.53 -25.48
CA PRO A 269 32.33 -32.46 -26.92
C PRO A 269 31.32 -33.50 -27.41
N ARG A 270 30.29 -33.05 -28.14
CA ARG A 270 29.38 -33.95 -28.88
C ARG A 270 30.20 -34.75 -29.89
N GLN A 271 30.13 -36.07 -29.80
CA GLN A 271 30.55 -36.94 -30.90
C GLN A 271 29.51 -36.87 -32.02
N THR A 272 29.93 -36.33 -33.16
CA THR A 272 29.35 -36.62 -34.46
C THR A 272 29.72 -38.04 -34.87
N ALA A 273 28.73 -38.88 -35.19
CA ALA A 273 28.95 -40.11 -35.94
C ALA A 273 27.78 -40.38 -36.90
N HIS A 274 28.13 -40.41 -38.19
CA HIS A 274 27.33 -40.96 -39.29
C HIS A 274 27.25 -42.49 -39.24
N ARG A 275 26.08 -43.05 -39.62
CA ARG A 275 25.79 -44.36 -40.29
C ARG A 275 24.36 -44.80 -39.86
N THR A 276 23.48 -45.42 -40.66
CA THR A 276 23.38 -45.86 -42.06
C THR A 276 21.90 -46.24 -42.31
N GLN A 277 21.48 -46.28 -43.59
CA GLN A 277 20.24 -46.90 -44.08
C GLN A 277 20.09 -48.36 -43.63
N GLU A 278 18.85 -48.80 -43.38
CA GLU A 278 18.19 -49.97 -44.00
C GLU A 278 16.74 -50.13 -43.49
N ASP A 279 15.79 -50.25 -44.45
CA ASP A 279 14.61 -51.14 -44.54
C ASP A 279 13.78 -51.52 -43.29
N ALA A 280 12.47 -51.75 -43.31
CA ALA A 280 11.39 -51.72 -44.30
C ALA A 280 10.06 -51.94 -43.53
N GLY A 281 8.93 -51.55 -44.12
CA GLY A 281 7.70 -52.34 -43.98
C GLY A 281 6.47 -51.70 -43.32
N LYS A 282 5.51 -51.39 -44.21
CA LYS A 282 4.07 -51.71 -44.10
C LYS A 282 3.15 -50.81 -43.24
N ARG A 283 2.33 -50.08 -44.02
CA ARG A 283 0.86 -50.18 -44.17
C ARG A 283 -0.01 -49.02 -43.63
N VAL A 284 -0.52 -48.26 -44.60
CA VAL A 284 -1.94 -47.98 -44.93
C VAL A 284 -2.85 -47.41 -43.84
N GLY A 285 -3.45 -46.25 -44.15
CA GLY A 285 -4.70 -45.80 -43.55
C GLY A 285 -4.96 -44.30 -43.73
N GLU A 286 -5.54 -43.92 -44.87
CA GLU A 286 -6.26 -42.65 -45.15
C GLU A 286 -7.30 -42.37 -44.03
N VAL A 287 -7.84 -41.17 -43.77
CA VAL A 287 -8.54 -40.22 -44.65
C VAL A 287 -8.63 -38.86 -43.93
N GLY A 288 -8.55 -37.77 -44.70
CA GLY A 288 -8.76 -36.39 -44.28
C GLY A 288 -10.24 -35.96 -44.11
N PRO A 289 -10.50 -34.64 -43.97
CA PRO A 289 -11.63 -34.08 -43.21
C PRO A 289 -12.80 -33.57 -44.07
N ILE A 290 -13.82 -32.98 -43.43
CA ILE A 290 -14.70 -31.84 -43.84
C ILE A 290 -16.14 -32.05 -43.34
N GLY A 291 -16.79 -30.99 -42.82
CA GLY A 291 -18.26 -30.91 -42.82
C GLY A 291 -18.90 -29.88 -41.89
N ARG A 292 -19.28 -28.72 -42.43
CA ARG A 292 -20.04 -27.63 -41.78
C ARG A 292 -21.54 -27.94 -41.61
N SER A 293 -22.23 -27.02 -40.92
CA SER A 293 -23.68 -26.65 -40.99
C SER A 293 -24.53 -27.32 -39.91
N ARG A 294 -25.54 -26.71 -39.26
CA ARG A 294 -26.35 -25.52 -39.52
C ARG A 294 -27.11 -25.12 -38.24
N VAL A 295 -27.55 -23.86 -38.23
CA VAL A 295 -28.50 -23.17 -37.34
C VAL A 295 -29.82 -23.94 -37.14
N LEU A 296 -30.48 -23.82 -35.98
CA LEU A 296 -31.90 -23.45 -35.84
C LEU A 296 -32.34 -23.17 -34.38
N SER A 297 -33.29 -22.24 -34.32
CA SER A 297 -34.03 -21.58 -33.24
C SER A 297 -34.75 -22.46 -32.21
N GLY A 298 -34.98 -21.90 -31.01
CA GLY A 298 -35.99 -22.41 -30.07
C GLY A 298 -36.23 -21.47 -28.89
N VAL A 299 -37.37 -20.77 -28.94
CA VAL A 299 -37.94 -19.91 -27.88
C VAL A 299 -38.49 -20.78 -26.75
N GLY A 300 -38.33 -20.37 -25.49
CA GLY A 300 -38.96 -21.02 -24.35
C GLY A 300 -38.85 -20.20 -23.07
N ALA A 301 -39.84 -19.35 -22.83
CA ALA A 301 -40.02 -18.61 -21.57
C ALA A 301 -40.58 -19.53 -20.48
N LEU A 302 -40.01 -19.49 -19.27
CA LEU A 302 -40.73 -19.86 -18.05
C LEU A 302 -40.42 -18.88 -16.91
N LYS A 303 -41.52 -18.36 -16.37
CA LYS A 303 -41.67 -17.47 -15.23
C LYS A 303 -41.27 -18.16 -13.92
N GLY A 304 -40.82 -17.35 -12.95
CA GLY A 304 -41.48 -17.34 -11.64
C GLY A 304 -40.61 -17.26 -10.38
N ARG A 305 -40.68 -16.08 -9.73
CA ARG A 305 -40.60 -15.82 -8.27
C ARG A 305 -39.23 -16.03 -7.60
N ALA A 306 -38.82 -15.28 -6.60
CA ALA A 306 -39.29 -14.07 -5.92
C ALA A 306 -38.10 -13.62 -5.04
N GLU A 307 -37.94 -12.32 -4.80
CA GLU A 307 -37.44 -11.74 -3.53
C GLU A 307 -37.27 -10.23 -3.70
N ASP A 308 -38.38 -9.50 -3.53
CA ASP A 308 -38.39 -8.10 -3.14
C ASP A 308 -38.95 -8.06 -1.71
N ARG A 309 -38.20 -7.45 -0.78
CA ARG A 309 -38.65 -6.67 0.41
C ARG A 309 -37.60 -6.76 1.52
N VAL A 310 -36.76 -5.73 1.66
CA VAL A 310 -36.56 -5.00 2.94
C VAL A 310 -36.07 -3.58 2.62
N VAL A 311 -37.00 -2.67 2.39
CA VAL A 311 -36.80 -1.23 2.62
C VAL A 311 -37.97 -0.77 3.48
N VAL A 312 -37.74 -0.67 4.79
CA VAL A 312 -38.57 0.17 5.66
C VAL A 312 -37.63 1.04 6.48
N ALA A 313 -37.78 2.33 6.21
CA ALA A 313 -37.08 3.44 6.80
C ALA A 313 -37.23 3.47 8.33
N ARG A 314 -36.11 3.70 9.03
CA ARG A 314 -36.10 4.18 10.40
C ARG A 314 -35.81 5.69 10.37
N LYS A 315 -36.82 6.46 9.99
CA LYS A 315 -36.86 7.92 10.12
C LYS A 315 -37.82 8.25 11.26
N GLN A 316 -37.28 8.40 12.48
CA GLN A 316 -37.90 9.12 13.61
C GLN A 316 -37.02 9.01 14.85
N ARG A 317 -36.22 10.05 15.10
CA ARG A 317 -35.91 10.63 16.43
C ARG A 317 -34.91 11.76 16.28
N LEU A 318 -35.42 12.90 15.82
CA LEU A 318 -34.83 14.21 16.05
C LEU A 318 -36.04 15.12 16.26
N ASP A 319 -36.38 15.36 17.51
CA ASP A 319 -37.12 16.54 18.00
C ASP A 319 -37.32 16.39 19.51
N GLU A 320 -36.29 16.67 20.29
CA GLU A 320 -36.43 17.17 21.68
C GLU A 320 -35.04 17.54 22.25
N TYR A 321 -34.53 18.73 21.90
CA TYR A 321 -33.73 19.54 22.83
C TYR A 321 -33.44 20.94 22.25
N LYS A 322 -34.45 21.82 22.26
CA LYS A 322 -34.22 23.27 22.20
C LYS A 322 -35.20 23.99 23.13
N ARG A 323 -34.75 24.28 24.35
CA ARG A 323 -35.26 25.39 25.16
C ARG A 323 -34.08 26.35 25.42
N PRO A 324 -34.20 27.65 25.11
CA PRO A 324 -33.20 28.64 25.50
C PRO A 324 -33.42 29.03 26.97
N ARG A 325 -32.35 28.95 27.79
CA ARG A 325 -32.32 29.64 29.09
C ARG A 325 -32.13 31.13 28.84
N ARG A 326 -33.08 31.93 29.31
CA ARG A 326 -32.94 33.38 29.48
C ARG A 326 -31.87 33.66 30.54
N HIS A 327 -30.87 34.46 30.22
CA HIS A 327 -30.08 35.17 31.22
C HIS A 327 -30.43 36.65 31.14
N GLY A 328 -30.95 37.14 32.27
CA GLY A 328 -31.30 38.53 32.50
C GLY A 328 -30.06 39.39 32.68
N ASN A 329 -30.20 40.64 32.30
CA ASN A 329 -29.22 41.70 32.50
C ASN A 329 -29.72 42.62 33.63
N ASN A 330 -28.76 43.27 34.30
CA ASN A 330 -28.84 44.37 35.27
C ASN A 330 -29.23 44.09 36.73
N SER A 331 -28.25 44.33 37.62
CA SER A 331 -28.31 45.49 38.52
C SER A 331 -26.90 45.95 38.96
N ARG A 332 -26.72 47.27 38.92
CA ARG A 332 -25.58 48.05 39.42
C ARG A 332 -25.64 48.16 40.95
N LEU A 333 -24.49 48.41 41.57
CA LEU A 333 -24.32 49.13 42.85
C LEU A 333 -22.90 49.76 42.88
N PRO A 334 -22.64 50.78 43.70
CA PRO A 334 -23.45 51.96 44.04
C PRO A 334 -23.07 53.18 43.19
#